data_AF-A0A7X6PU89-F1
#
_entry.id   AF-A0A7X6PU89-F1
#
_cell.length_a   1.000
_cell.length_b   1.000
_cell.length_c   1.000
_cell.angle_alpha   90.00
_cell.angle_beta   90.00
_cell.angle_gamma   90.00
#
_symmetry.space_group_name_H-M   'P 1'
#
loop_
_entity.id
_entity.type
_entity.pdbx_description
1 polymer ?
#
loop_
_entity_poly.entity_id
_entity_poly.type
_entity_poly.pdbx_seq_one_letter_code
_entity_poly.pdbx_strand_id
1 'polypeptide(L)'
;MSTNIFNYYYSAGHKHAVSGITYSGTTYRYTYDANGNMTYGPDFTNLTNIQAMSITWSAANMPTQITHSRKELGVRPSLLS
;
A
#
# COMPACT_ATOMS: atom_id res chain seq x y z
N MET A 1 -18.89 19.30 -3.41
CA MET A 1 -17.87 18.24 -3.49
C MET A 1 -17.76 17.63 -2.10
N SER A 2 -17.72 16.30 -1.97
CA SER A 2 -17.47 15.66 -0.68
C SER A 2 -16.00 15.83 -0.30
N THR A 3 -15.70 16.18 0.95
CA THR A 3 -14.32 16.30 1.45
C THR A 3 -13.79 14.92 1.81
N ASN A 4 -12.69 14.51 1.19
CA ASN A 4 -11.94 13.33 1.62
C ASN A 4 -11.03 13.71 2.79
N ILE A 5 -11.19 13.03 3.94
CA ILE A 5 -10.34 13.22 5.12
C ILE A 5 -9.43 12.01 5.28
N PHE A 6 -8.13 12.26 5.41
CA PHE A 6 -7.11 11.24 5.67
C PHE A 6 -6.44 11.54 7.00
N ASN A 7 -6.43 10.57 7.91
CA ASN A 7 -5.71 10.67 9.18
C ASN A 7 -4.43 9.85 9.11
N TYR A 8 -3.28 10.49 9.29
CA TYR A 8 -1.97 9.85 9.18
C TYR A 8 -1.44 9.48 10.56
N TYR A 9 -0.88 8.28 10.66
CA TYR A 9 -0.13 7.80 11.81
C TYR A 9 1.32 7.61 11.39
N TYR A 10 2.24 7.89 12.29
CA TYR A 10 3.67 7.76 12.06
C TYR A 10 4.27 6.73 13.01
N SER A 11 5.33 6.06 12.56
CA SER A 11 6.11 5.16 13.39
C SER A 11 6.89 5.95 14.45
N ALA A 12 6.88 5.46 15.69
CA ALA A 12 7.71 6.02 16.76
C ALA A 12 9.20 5.68 16.58
N GLY A 13 9.50 4.52 15.97
CA GLY A 13 10.87 4.01 15.80
C GLY A 13 11.54 4.44 14.49
N HIS A 14 10.78 4.90 13.51
CA HIS A 14 11.28 5.33 12.20
C HIS A 14 10.78 6.74 11.89
N LYS A 15 11.67 7.73 12.01
CA LYS A 15 11.33 9.14 11.80
C LYS A 15 10.73 9.33 10.41
N HIS A 16 9.61 10.04 10.34
CA HIS A 16 8.88 10.36 9.10
C HIS A 16 8.34 9.14 8.32
N ALA A 17 8.38 7.93 8.87
CA ALA A 17 7.73 6.78 8.27
C ALA A 17 6.25 6.74 8.67
N VAL A 18 5.35 6.81 7.69
CA VAL A 18 3.91 6.66 7.90
C VAL A 18 3.63 5.21 8.29
N SER A 19 3.06 4.97 9.46
CA SER A 19 2.70 3.61 9.91
C SER A 19 1.29 3.20 9.44
N GLY A 20 0.42 4.17 9.20
CA GLY A 20 -0.91 3.92 8.66
C GLY A 20 -1.65 5.18 8.25
N ILE A 21 -2.73 4.98 7.52
CA ILE A 21 -3.67 6.02 7.13
C ILE A 21 -5.09 5.51 7.39
N THR A 22 -5.89 6.28 8.14
CA THR A 22 -7.34 6.02 8.24
C THR A 22 -8.07 6.86 7.20
N TYR A 23 -8.80 6.18 6.31
CA TYR A 23 -9.69 6.77 5.30
C TYR A 23 -11.03 6.04 5.30
N SER A 24 -12.14 6.78 5.30
CA SER A 24 -13.50 6.23 5.34
C SER A 24 -13.72 5.18 6.44
N GLY A 25 -13.18 5.44 7.64
CA GLY A 25 -13.26 4.55 8.80
C GLY A 25 -12.35 3.31 8.75
N THR A 26 -11.62 3.08 7.65
CA THR A 26 -10.70 1.95 7.51
C THR A 26 -9.26 2.40 7.67
N THR A 27 -8.49 1.70 8.51
CA THR A 27 -7.04 1.94 8.68
C THR A 27 -6.23 1.03 7.77
N TYR A 28 -5.49 1.64 6.86
CA TYR A 28 -4.54 0.98 5.98
C TYR A 28 -3.14 1.10 6.56
N ARG A 29 -2.37 0.01 6.58
CA ARG A 29 -1.06 -0.07 7.23
C ARG A 29 0.08 -0.15 6.23
N TYR A 30 1.22 0.41 6.60
CA TYR A 30 2.47 0.31 5.85
C TYR A 30 3.44 -0.63 6.57
N THR A 31 4.30 -1.28 5.81
CA THR A 31 5.38 -2.14 6.32
C THR A 31 6.71 -1.64 5.77
N TYR A 32 7.74 -1.71 6.61
CA TYR A 32 9.08 -1.28 6.30
C TYR A 32 10.07 -2.40 6.63
N ASP A 33 11.18 -2.44 5.91
CA ASP A 33 12.33 -3.25 6.30
C ASP A 33 13.15 -2.58 7.41
N ALA A 34 14.21 -3.26 7.87
CA ALA A 34 15.09 -2.76 8.93
C ALA A 34 15.92 -1.52 8.52
N ASN A 35 16.08 -1.27 7.21
CA ASN A 35 16.77 -0.09 6.70
C ASN A 35 15.82 1.12 6.57
N GLY A 36 14.54 0.95 6.87
CA GLY A 36 13.52 1.99 6.79
C GLY A 36 12.92 2.14 5.39
N ASN A 37 13.17 1.20 4.47
CA ASN A 37 12.54 1.22 3.16
C ASN A 37 11.12 0.64 3.25
N MET A 38 10.14 1.28 2.61
CA MET A 38 8.77 0.73 2.56
C MET A 38 8.74 -0.51 1.67
N THR A 39 8.29 -1.64 2.19
CA THR A 39 8.16 -2.91 1.43
C THR A 39 6.71 -3.17 0.99
N TYR A 40 5.74 -2.64 1.74
CA TYR A 40 4.31 -2.78 1.44
C TYR A 40 3.51 -1.56 1.93
N GLY A 41 2.48 -1.16 1.19
CA GLY A 41 1.56 -0.11 1.60
C GLY A 41 0.28 -0.05 0.76
N PRO A 42 -0.74 0.69 1.17
CA PRO A 42 -1.94 0.94 0.38
C PRO A 42 -1.67 1.82 -0.86
N ASP A 43 -2.37 1.53 -1.94
CA ASP A 43 -2.46 2.34 -3.15
C ASP A 43 -3.78 3.12 -3.17
N PHE A 44 -3.68 4.43 -2.94
CA PHE A 44 -4.80 5.36 -2.90
C PHE A 44 -5.10 6.02 -4.25
N THR A 45 -4.48 5.59 -5.36
CA THR A 45 -4.75 6.15 -6.70
C THR A 45 -6.23 6.01 -7.08
N ASN A 46 -6.94 4.99 -6.59
CA ASN A 46 -8.38 4.85 -6.72
C ASN A 46 -9.06 4.67 -5.35
N LEU A 47 -9.65 5.75 -4.82
CA LEU A 47 -10.30 5.75 -3.50
C LEU A 47 -11.55 4.87 -3.38
N THR A 48 -12.16 4.50 -4.51
CA THR A 48 -13.31 3.56 -4.53
C THR A 48 -12.86 2.10 -4.50
N ASN A 49 -11.57 1.84 -4.71
CA ASN A 49 -10.97 0.52 -4.74
C ASN A 49 -9.50 0.61 -4.33
N ILE A 50 -9.27 0.89 -3.05
CA ILE A 50 -7.91 0.96 -2.49
C ILE A 50 -7.33 -0.45 -2.50
N GLN A 51 -6.21 -0.59 -3.21
CA GLN A 51 -5.45 -1.83 -3.32
C GLN A 51 -4.14 -1.70 -2.56
N ALA A 52 -3.24 -2.65 -2.72
CA ALA A 52 -1.90 -2.59 -2.14
C ALA A 52 -0.83 -2.42 -3.20
N MET A 53 0.29 -1.83 -2.81
CA MET A 53 1.53 -1.79 -3.57
C MET A 53 2.67 -2.38 -2.74
N SER A 54 3.69 -2.88 -3.43
CA SER A 54 4.96 -3.32 -2.83
C SER A 54 6.14 -2.77 -3.61
N ILE A 55 7.21 -2.41 -2.90
CA ILE A 55 8.46 -1.94 -3.50
C ILE A 55 9.56 -2.96 -3.20
N THR A 56 10.25 -3.39 -4.24
CA THR A 56 11.45 -4.22 -4.12
C THR A 56 12.67 -3.31 -4.11
N TRP A 57 13.62 -3.62 -3.24
CA TRP A 57 14.84 -2.86 -3.05
C TRP A 57 16.06 -3.74 -3.31
N SER A 58 17.09 -3.14 -3.90
CA SER A 58 18.41 -3.76 -4.01
C SER A 58 19.15 -3.75 -2.67
N ALA A 59 20.26 -4.51 -2.58
CA ALA A 59 21.13 -4.52 -1.41
C ALA A 59 21.74 -3.14 -1.07
N ALA A 60 21.78 -2.22 -2.04
CA ALA A 60 22.24 -0.84 -1.85
C ALA A 60 21.12 0.13 -1.44
N ASN A 61 19.96 -0.36 -1.00
CA ASN A 61 18.77 0.44 -0.65
C ASN A 61 18.23 1.30 -1.80
N MET A 62 18.42 0.86 -3.04
CA MET A 62 17.80 1.51 -4.21
C MET A 62 16.55 0.75 -4.65
N PRO A 63 15.42 1.43 -4.92
CA PRO A 63 14.20 0.76 -5.39
C PRO A 63 14.42 0.22 -6.80
N THR A 64 14.05 -1.02 -7.04
CA THR A 64 14.24 -1.69 -8.33
C THR A 64 12.93 -2.01 -9.04
N GLN A 65 11.83 -2.15 -8.28
CA GLN A 65 10.51 -2.47 -8.84
C GLN A 65 9.40 -1.98 -7.92
N ILE A 66 8.31 -1.49 -8.51
CA ILE A 66 7.04 -1.25 -7.83
C ILE A 66 6.00 -2.18 -8.44
N THR A 67 5.30 -2.93 -7.61
CA THR A 67 4.17 -3.78 -8.02
C THR A 67 2.90 -3.23 -7.42
N HIS A 68 1.87 -3.06 -8.25
CA HIS A 68 0.53 -2.66 -7.84
C HIS A 68 -0.39 -3.88 -7.91
N SER A 69 -1.11 -4.15 -6.83
CA SER A 69 -2.13 -5.20 -6.80
C SER A 69 -3.30 -4.72 -7.65
N ARG A 70 -3.53 -5.33 -8.81
CA ARG A 70 -4.78 -5.15 -9.54
C ARG A 70 -5.81 -6.08 -8.92
N LYS A 71 -6.98 -5.56 -8.56
CA LYS A 71 -8.17 -6.41 -8.42
C LYS A 71 -8.49 -6.95 -9.82
N GLU A 72 -8.15 -8.20 -10.12
CA GLU A 72 -8.77 -8.88 -11.26
C GLU A 72 -10.28 -8.91 -10.98
N LEU A 73 -11.05 -8.22 -11.81
CA LEU A 73 -12.49 -8.36 -11.82
C LEU A 73 -12.81 -9.77 -12.33
N GLY A 74 -12.87 -10.73 -11.41
CA GLY A 74 -13.45 -12.06 -11.60
C GLY A 74 -13.10 -12.77 -12.90
N VAL A 75 -11.85 -13.23 -13.05
CA VAL A 75 -11.59 -14.37 -13.93
C VAL A 75 -12.08 -15.61 -13.18
N ARG A 76 -13.36 -15.97 -13.40
CA ARG A 76 -13.83 -17.31 -13.01
C ARG A 76 -12.94 -18.32 -13.77
N PRO A 77 -12.31 -19.29 -13.12
CA PRO A 77 -11.70 -20.39 -13.85
C PRO A 77 -12.82 -21.03 -14.67
N SER A 78 -12.72 -20.98 -16.00
CA SER A 78 -13.59 -21.77 -16.85
C SER A 78 -13.23 -23.23 -16.59
N LEU A 79 -14.00 -23.89 -15.74
CA LEU A 79 -14.16 -25.33 -15.80
C LEU A 79 -14.77 -25.62 -17.19
N LEU A 80 -13.91 -25.92 -18.16
CA LEU A 80 -14.30 -26.52 -19.43
C LEU A 80 -13.73 -27.93 -19.45
N SER A 81 -14.68 -28.86 -19.31
CA SER A 81 -14.75 -30.28 -19.69
C SER A 81 -13.46 -31.09 -19.76
#